data_AF-A0A258B410-F1
#
_entry.id   AF-A0A258B410-F1
#
_cell.length_a   1.000
_cell.length_b   1.000
_cell.length_c   1.000
_cell.angle_alpha   90.00
_cell.angle_beta   90.00
_cell.angle_gamma   90.00
#
_symmetry.space_group_name_H-M   'P 1'
#
loop_
_entity.id
_entity.type
_entity.pdbx_description
1 polymer ?
#
loop_
_entity_poly.entity_id
_entity_poly.type
_entity_poly.pdbx_seq_one_letter_code
_entity_poly.pdbx_strand_id
1 'polypeptide(L)'
;MNEDAPLSLHAVFNYAEAGLWLIIALVLAVQLRMPRPWRWLLPLAFVCFGVSDLIEVQTGAWWEPWWLFVMKAACVLVFLLAWRAYRRQGRRHG
;
A
#
# COMPACT_ATOMS: atom_id res chain seq x y z
N MET A 1 20.92 -4.31 31.33
CA MET A 1 21.17 -4.22 29.88
C MET A 1 20.81 -5.58 29.30
N ASN A 2 19.73 -5.82 28.57
CA ASN A 2 18.66 -5.00 28.01
C ASN A 2 17.38 -5.79 28.22
N GLU A 3 16.33 -5.15 28.73
CA GLU A 3 14.98 -5.66 28.52
C GLU A 3 14.67 -5.32 27.06
N ASP A 4 14.79 -6.31 26.18
CA ASP A 4 14.28 -6.22 24.82
C ASP A 4 12.77 -6.02 24.93
N ALA A 5 12.33 -4.76 25.00
CA ALA A 5 10.93 -4.42 24.99
C ALA A 5 10.33 -5.10 23.75
N PRO A 6 9.38 -6.06 23.91
CA PRO A 6 8.83 -6.74 22.77
C PRO A 6 8.24 -5.68 21.86
N LEU A 7 8.69 -5.64 20.60
CA LEU A 7 8.05 -4.84 19.58
C LEU A 7 6.55 -5.04 19.73
N SER A 8 5.80 -3.95 19.93
CA SER A 8 4.36 -4.05 20.13
C SER A 8 3.78 -4.91 19.01
N LEU A 9 2.82 -5.78 19.30
CA LEU A 9 2.22 -6.64 18.29
C LEU A 9 1.74 -5.79 17.09
N HIS A 10 1.26 -4.57 17.36
CA HIS A 10 0.87 -3.58 16.37
C HIS A 10 2.04 -3.14 15.48
N ALA A 11 3.24 -2.93 16.02
CA ALA A 11 4.43 -2.60 15.24
C ALA A 11 4.87 -3.77 14.35
N VAL A 12 4.84 -5.00 14.84
CA VAL A 12 5.20 -6.18 14.06
C VAL A 12 4.24 -6.39 12.89
N PHE A 13 2.92 -6.26 13.13
CA PHE A 13 1.92 -6.32 12.07
C PHE A 13 2.11 -5.22 11.03
N ASN A 14 2.28 -3.97 11.45
CA ASN A 14 2.51 -2.86 10.53
C ASN A 14 3.80 -3.01 9.70
N TYR A 15 4.90 -3.51 10.28
CA TYR A 15 6.12 -3.80 9.52
C TYR A 15 5.92 -4.91 8.48
N ALA A 16 5.20 -5.97 8.86
CA ALA A 16 4.86 -7.06 7.95
C ALA A 16 3.97 -6.57 6.80
N GLU A 17 2.97 -5.73 7.10
CA GLU A 17 2.11 -5.08 6.12
C GLU A 17 2.91 -4.17 5.19
N ALA A 18 3.74 -3.28 5.72
CA ALA A 18 4.62 -2.43 4.91
C ALA A 18 5.51 -3.24 3.95
N GLY A 19 6.11 -4.33 4.44
CA GLY A 19 6.89 -5.26 3.62
C GLY A 19 6.06 -5.91 2.51
N LEU A 20 4.85 -6.39 2.85
CA LEU A 20 3.91 -6.97 1.89
C LEU A 20 3.53 -5.97 0.79
N TRP A 21 3.19 -4.73 1.15
CA TRP A 21 2.81 -3.70 0.18
C TRP A 21 3.95 -3.33 -0.77
N LEU A 22 5.19 -3.26 -0.27
CA LEU A 22 6.37 -3.02 -1.09
C LEU A 22 6.66 -4.18 -2.05
N ILE A 23 6.51 -5.43 -1.60
CA ILE A 23 6.66 -6.61 -2.46
C ILE A 23 5.62 -6.58 -3.57
N ILE A 24 4.35 -6.27 -3.24
CA ILE A 24 3.29 -6.13 -4.24
C ILE A 24 3.63 -5.01 -5.22
N ALA A 25 4.07 -3.85 -4.74
CA ALA A 25 4.48 -2.74 -5.60
C ALA A 25 5.57 -3.17 -6.60
N LEU A 26 6.59 -3.89 -6.13
CA LEU A 26 7.69 -4.38 -6.95
C LEU A 26 7.19 -5.35 -8.04
N VAL A 27 6.37 -6.33 -7.65
CA VAL A 27 5.78 -7.30 -8.59
C VAL A 27 4.96 -6.58 -9.67
N LEU A 28 4.15 -5.60 -9.27
CA LEU A 28 3.33 -4.81 -10.20
C LEU A 28 4.18 -3.91 -11.10
N ALA A 29 5.28 -3.33 -10.60
CA ALA A 29 6.19 -2.49 -11.37
C ALA A 29 6.92 -3.28 -12.49
N VAL A 30 7.26 -4.54 -12.23
CA VAL A 30 7.89 -5.44 -13.22
C VAL A 30 6.85 -6.02 -14.19
N GLN A 31 5.56 -5.99 -13.84
CA GLN A 31 4.50 -6.51 -14.70
C GLN A 31 4.23 -5.62 -15.93
N LEU A 32 4.73 -6.05 -17.08
CA LEU A 32 4.58 -5.34 -18.37
C LEU A 32 3.16 -5.39 -18.97
N ARG A 33 2.25 -6.18 -18.39
CA ARG A 33 0.90 -6.40 -18.93
C ARG A 33 -0.15 -5.39 -18.45
N MET A 34 0.24 -4.40 -17.64
CA MET A 34 -0.69 -3.37 -17.16
C MET A 34 -0.92 -2.25 -18.19
N PRO A 35 -2.14 -1.69 -18.25
CA PRO A 35 -2.40 -0.53 -19.08
C PRO A 35 -1.50 0.64 -18.67
N ARG A 36 -1.02 1.42 -19.65
CA ARG A 36 -0.08 2.54 -19.46
C ARG A 36 -0.32 3.44 -18.24
N PRO A 37 -1.55 3.91 -17.93
CA PRO A 37 -1.75 4.77 -16.75
C PRO A 37 -1.57 4.02 -15.42
N TRP A 38 -1.95 2.75 -15.35
CA TRP A 38 -1.91 1.96 -14.10
C TRP A 38 -0.54 1.37 -13.82
N ARG A 39 0.31 1.22 -14.84
CA ARG A 39 1.67 0.68 -14.73
C ARG A 39 2.54 1.41 -13.72
N TRP A 40 2.34 2.72 -13.52
CA TRP A 40 3.10 3.51 -12.57
C TRP A 40 2.27 3.97 -11.37
N LEU A 41 1.00 4.34 -11.59
CA LEU A 41 0.12 4.80 -10.51
C LEU A 41 -0.15 3.71 -9.47
N LEU A 42 -0.34 2.46 -9.88
CA LEU A 42 -0.70 1.38 -8.97
C LEU A 42 0.48 0.96 -8.08
N PRO A 43 1.69 0.68 -8.62
CA PRO A 43 2.87 0.45 -7.78
C PRO A 43 3.17 1.62 -6.84
N LEU A 44 3.07 2.86 -7.34
CA LEU A 44 3.32 4.05 -6.52
C LEU A 44 2.34 4.14 -5.35
N ALA A 45 1.05 3.86 -5.58
CA ALA A 45 0.07 3.82 -4.50
C ALA A 45 0.36 2.73 -3.46
N PHE A 46 0.83 1.55 -3.87
CA PHE A 46 1.27 0.50 -2.93
C PHE A 46 2.51 0.92 -2.13
N VAL A 47 3.49 1.58 -2.75
CA VAL A 47 4.64 2.14 -2.03
C VAL A 47 4.20 3.18 -1.02
N CYS A 48 3.36 4.14 -1.41
CA CYS A 48 2.84 5.16 -0.51
C CYS A 48 2.05 4.54 0.66
N PHE A 49 1.26 3.51 0.41
CA PHE A 49 0.53 2.80 1.45
C PHE A 49 1.49 2.09 2.43
N GLY A 50 2.49 1.36 1.93
CA GLY A 50 3.50 0.73 2.80
C GLY A 50 4.34 1.74 3.59
N VAL A 51 4.64 2.91 3.02
CA VAL A 51 5.30 4.01 3.74
C VAL A 51 4.38 4.57 4.83
N SER A 52 3.07 4.65 4.59
CA SER A 52 2.13 5.10 5.63
C SER A 52 2.11 4.17 6.84
N ASP A 53 2.22 2.86 6.63
CA ASP A 53 2.27 1.86 7.71
C ASP A 53 3.61 1.94 8.48
N LEU A 54 4.73 2.25 7.81
CA LEU A 54 6.00 2.54 8.48
C LEU A 54 5.95 3.79 9.36
N ILE A 55 5.21 4.81 8.93
CA ILE A 55 5.02 6.03 9.72
C ILE A 55 4.08 5.78 10.89
N GLU A 56 3.08 4.90 10.74
CA GLU A 56 2.22 4.45 11.83
C GLU A 56 3.02 3.79 12.95
N VAL A 57 4.04 2.98 12.63
CA VAL A 57 4.93 2.41 13.65
C VAL A 57 5.74 3.50 14.38
N GLN A 58 6.21 4.52 13.66
CA GLN A 58 7.01 5.60 14.26
C GLN A 58 6.18 6.56 15.11
N THR A 59 4.95 6.82 14.70
CA THR A 59 4.05 7.78 15.36
C THR A 59 3.18 7.13 16.43
N GLY A 60 2.97 5.82 16.36
CA GLY A 60 2.07 5.08 17.25
C GLY A 60 0.59 5.38 17.02
N ALA A 61 0.26 6.18 15.99
CA ALA A 61 -1.10 6.60 15.68
C ALA A 61 -1.36 6.48 14.17
N TRP A 62 -2.47 5.82 13.82
CA TRP A 62 -2.83 5.58 12.42
C TRP A 62 -3.51 6.78 11.73
N TRP A 63 -3.95 7.78 12.50
CA TRP A 63 -4.61 9.00 12.02
C TRP A 63 -3.80 10.27 12.29
N GLU A 64 -2.70 10.20 13.05
CA GLU A 64 -1.96 11.38 13.50
C GLU A 64 -0.53 11.32 12.97
N PRO A 65 -0.16 12.20 12.04
CA PRO A 65 -0.90 13.35 11.49
C PRO A 65 -2.02 12.99 10.47
N TRP A 66 -3.09 13.79 10.44
CA TRP A 66 -4.33 13.57 9.64
C TRP A 66 -4.11 13.32 8.14
N TRP A 67 -3.00 13.80 7.59
CA TRP A 67 -2.67 13.57 6.19
C TRP A 67 -2.37 12.10 5.89
N LEU A 68 -1.97 11.28 6.87
CA LEU A 68 -1.79 9.84 6.71
C LEU A 68 -3.11 9.17 6.33
N PHE A 69 -4.19 9.56 6.98
CA PHE A 69 -5.53 9.08 6.65
C PHE A 69 -5.91 9.45 5.21
N VAL A 70 -5.67 10.71 4.81
CA VAL A 70 -5.94 11.16 3.43
C VAL A 70 -5.10 10.40 2.40
N MET A 71 -3.83 10.13 2.72
CA MET A 71 -2.93 9.37 1.86
C MET A 71 -3.40 7.91 1.72
N LYS A 72 -3.73 7.25 2.83
CA LYS A 72 -4.30 5.89 2.84
C LYS A 72 -5.59 5.86 2.03
N ALA A 73 -6.50 6.81 2.21
CA ALA A 73 -7.75 6.92 1.45
C ALA A 73 -7.51 7.13 -0.05
N ALA A 74 -6.55 7.98 -0.43
CA ALA A 74 -6.17 8.20 -1.82
C ALA A 74 -5.60 6.93 -2.46
N CYS A 75 -4.74 6.20 -1.75
CA CYS A 75 -4.19 4.92 -2.22
C CYS A 75 -5.30 3.88 -2.45
N VAL A 76 -6.23 3.74 -1.50
CA VAL A 76 -7.39 2.85 -1.62
C VAL A 76 -8.24 3.24 -2.83
N LEU A 77 -8.44 4.53 -3.08
CA LEU A 77 -9.16 5.01 -4.27
C LEU A 77 -8.47 4.55 -5.57
N VAL A 78 -7.14 4.67 -5.64
CA VAL A 78 -6.34 4.18 -6.78
C VAL A 78 -6.53 2.67 -6.97
N PHE A 79 -6.49 1.88 -5.88
CA PHE A 79 -6.73 0.43 -5.92
C PHE A 79 -8.13 0.09 -6.46
N LEU A 80 -9.15 0.79 -6.00
CA LEU A 80 -10.54 0.59 -6.44
C LEU A 80 -10.72 0.96 -7.92
N LEU A 81 -10.13 2.06 -8.36
CA LEU A 81 -10.20 2.48 -9.77
C LEU A 81 -9.43 1.53 -10.68
N ALA A 82 -8.25 1.07 -10.27
CA ALA A 82 -7.46 0.07 -10.99
C ALA A 82 -8.23 -1.25 -11.11
N TRP A 83 -8.85 -1.71 -10.02
CA TRP A 83 -9.68 -2.92 -10.03
C TRP A 83 -10.91 -2.75 -10.93
N ARG A 84 -11.61 -1.61 -10.85
CA ARG A 84 -12.76 -1.33 -11.72
C ARG A 84 -12.36 -1.29 -13.19
N ALA A 85 -11.19 -0.73 -13.52
CA ALA A 85 -10.65 -0.73 -14.88
C ALA A 85 -10.33 -2.15 -15.37
N TYR A 86 -9.68 -2.96 -14.54
CA TYR A 86 -9.37 -4.37 -14.85
C TYR A 86 -10.63 -5.20 -15.10
N ARG A 87 -11.65 -5.10 -14.23
CA ARG A 87 -12.94 -5.81 -14.42
C ARG A 87 -13.69 -5.38 -15.67
N ARG A 88 -13.61 -4.10 -16.05
CA ARG A 88 -14.23 -3.60 -17.29
C ARG A 88 -13.54 -4.11 -18.54
N GLN A 89 -12.22 -4.31 -18.51
CA GLN A 89 -11.48 -4.91 -19.62
C GLN A 89 -11.81 -6.40 -19.77
N GLY A 90 -11.90 -7.14 -18.66
CA GLY A 90 -12.30 -8.56 -18.69
C GLY A 90 -13.69 -8.81 -19.29
N ARG A 91 -14.65 -7.88 -19.14
CA ARG A 91 -16.00 -7.98 -19.73
C ARG A 91 -16.09 -7.61 -21.20
N ARG A 92 -15.02 -7.09 -21.83
CA ARG A 92 -14.99 -6.75 -23.26
C ARG A 92 -14.40 -7.85 -24.14
N HIS A 93 -13.90 -8.94 -23.53
CA HIS A 93 -13.32 -10.10 -24.21
C HIS A 93 -14.08 -11.41 -23.95
N GLY A 94 -15.28 -11.33 -23.36
CA GLY A 94 -16.27 -12.43 -23.34
C GLY A 94 -17.52 -11.97 -24.07
#